data_AF-A0A327NGD2-F1
#
_entry.id   AF-A0A327NGD2-F1
#
_cell.length_a   1.000
_cell.length_b   1.000
_cell.length_c   1.000
_cell.angle_alpha   90.00
_cell.angle_beta   90.00
_cell.angle_gamma   90.00
#
_symmetry.space_group_name_H-M   'P 1'
#
loop_
_entity.id
_entity.type
_entity.pdbx_description
1 polymer ?
#
loop_
_entity_poly.entity_id
_entity_poly.type
_entity_poly.pdbx_seq_one_letter_code
_entity_poly.pdbx_strand_id
1 'polypeptide(L)'
;MNKADYQRSNAAQRGPGRLEQRTYFCFKINPLALAPRWKDACFGTVIQVKQLRKRVDGSQPGTEVSYFLSNAEPTNLQEANDLFDAIRHH
;
A
#
# COMPACT_ATOMS: atom_id res chain seq x y z
N MET A 1 -12.12 -8.92 -7.95
CA MET A 1 -11.23 -8.05 -7.15
C MET A 1 -10.57 -8.92 -6.11
N ASN A 2 -9.23 -9.00 -6.08
CA ASN A 2 -8.53 -9.74 -5.04
C ASN A 2 -8.75 -9.04 -3.70
N LYS A 3 -9.23 -9.78 -2.70
CA LYS A 3 -9.40 -9.28 -1.34
C LYS A 3 -8.01 -9.17 -0.70
N ALA A 4 -7.68 -8.01 -0.15
CA ALA A 4 -6.44 -7.82 0.59
C ALA A 4 -6.49 -8.63 1.90
N ASP A 5 -5.34 -9.20 2.30
CA ASP A 5 -5.20 -9.88 3.59
C ASP A 5 -5.32 -8.88 4.74
N TYR A 6 -4.72 -7.70 4.56
CA TYR A 6 -4.83 -6.57 5.49
C TYR A 6 -5.05 -5.28 4.72
N GLN A 7 -5.80 -4.35 5.31
CA GLN A 7 -6.03 -3.03 4.71
C GLN A 7 -6.08 -1.95 5.79
N ARG A 8 -5.59 -0.76 5.44
CA ARG A 8 -5.67 0.43 6.31
C ARG A 8 -5.98 1.66 5.46
N SER A 9 -7.08 2.34 5.77
CA SER A 9 -7.35 3.67 5.23
C SER A 9 -7.07 4.71 6.29
N ASN A 10 -6.16 5.63 5.99
CA ASN A 10 -5.89 6.75 6.89
C ASN A 10 -6.98 7.82 6.73
N ALA A 11 -7.19 8.59 7.80
CA ALA A 11 -8.00 9.81 7.71
C ALA A 11 -7.40 10.78 6.69
N ALA A 12 -8.26 11.56 6.04
CA ALA A 12 -7.82 12.61 5.14
C ALA A 12 -7.02 13.67 5.93
N GLN A 13 -5.85 14.03 5.41
CA GLN A 13 -4.98 15.03 5.99
C GLN A 13 -4.96 16.28 5.12
N ARG A 14 -5.03 17.45 5.76
CA ARG A 14 -5.00 18.75 5.07
C ARG A 14 -3.56 19.17 4.85
N GLY A 15 -3.16 19.24 3.59
CA GLY A 15 -1.93 19.88 3.13
C GLY A 15 -2.19 21.29 2.58
N PRO A 16 -1.15 21.97 2.08
CA PRO A 16 -1.28 23.30 1.47
C PRO A 16 -2.15 23.24 0.21
N GLY A 17 -3.38 23.75 0.30
CA GLY A 17 -4.34 23.78 -0.80
C GLY A 17 -4.91 22.42 -1.24
N ARG A 18 -4.65 21.33 -0.50
CA ARG A 18 -5.08 19.98 -0.86
C ARG A 18 -5.44 19.11 0.33
N LEU A 19 -6.35 18.16 0.13
CA LEU A 19 -6.66 17.06 1.03
C LEU A 19 -6.04 15.80 0.45
N GLU A 20 -5.24 15.12 1.26
CA GLU A 20 -4.61 13.86 0.89
C GLU A 20 -5.14 12.71 1.74
N GLN A 21 -5.48 11.61 1.10
CA GLN A 21 -5.85 10.37 1.77
C GLN A 21 -5.04 9.22 1.18
N ARG A 22 -4.55 8.33 2.05
CA ARG A 22 -3.85 7.12 1.63
C ARG A 22 -4.60 5.89 2.12
N THR A 23 -4.76 4.93 1.23
CA THR A 23 -5.25 3.60 1.54
C THR A 23 -4.18 2.57 1.18
N TYR A 24 -3.85 1.72 2.14
CA TYR A 24 -2.89 0.64 2.02
C TYR A 24 -3.62 -0.68 1.91
N PHE A 25 -3.15 -1.54 1.02
CA PHE A 25 -3.62 -2.90 0.85
C PHE A 25 -2.40 -3.83 0.87
N CYS A 26 -2.42 -4.84 1.73
CA CYS A 26 -1.38 -5.86 1.82
C CYS A 26 -1.91 -7.16 1.22
N PHE A 27 -1.12 -7.77 0.35
CA PHE A 27 -1.40 -9.05 -0.27
C PHE A 27 -0.24 -10.00 -0.01
N LYS A 28 -0.52 -11.18 0.56
CA LYS A 28 0.45 -12.26 0.68
C LYS A 28 0.72 -12.86 -0.70
N ILE A 29 1.99 -13.06 -1.00
CA ILE A 29 2.41 -13.70 -2.23
C ILE A 29 2.41 -15.20 -1.99
N ASN A 30 1.78 -15.95 -2.89
CA ASN A 30 2.03 -17.38 -2.98
C ASN A 30 3.37 -17.58 -3.71
N PRO A 31 4.41 -18.14 -3.07
CA PRO A 31 5.71 -18.32 -3.70
C PRO A 31 5.66 -19.19 -4.97
N LEU A 32 4.68 -20.09 -5.05
CA LEU A 32 4.46 -20.96 -6.22
C LEU A 32 3.93 -20.19 -7.45
N ALA A 33 3.39 -18.99 -7.23
CA ALA A 33 2.88 -18.13 -8.30
C ALA A 33 3.96 -17.19 -8.87
N LEU A 34 5.15 -17.14 -8.27
CA LEU A 34 6.26 -16.32 -8.76
C LEU A 34 6.92 -16.97 -9.97
N ALA A 35 7.22 -16.16 -10.99
CA ALA A 35 8.01 -16.63 -12.13
C ALA A 35 9.41 -17.05 -11.65
N PRO A 36 10.05 -18.08 -12.25
CA PRO A 36 11.29 -18.67 -11.75
C PRO A 36 12.42 -17.68 -11.47
N ARG A 37 12.55 -16.63 -12.28
CA ARG A 37 13.56 -15.56 -12.12
C ARG A 37 13.44 -14.76 -10.81
N TRP A 38 12.31 -14.87 -10.12
CA TRP A 38 12.04 -14.16 -8.86
C TRP A 38 12.03 -15.10 -7.64
N LYS A 39 12.33 -16.39 -7.82
CA LYS A 39 12.32 -17.36 -6.70
C LYS A 39 13.28 -16.95 -5.58
N ASP A 40 14.48 -16.50 -5.93
CA ASP A 40 15.51 -16.17 -4.94
C ASP A 40 15.32 -14.79 -4.29
N ALA A 41 14.36 -14.01 -4.77
CA ALA A 41 14.05 -12.69 -4.20
C ALA A 41 13.30 -12.80 -2.85
N CYS A 42 12.74 -13.97 -2.53
CA CYS A 42 12.04 -14.24 -1.27
C CYS A 42 10.95 -13.21 -0.93
N PHE A 43 10.20 -12.74 -1.93
CA PHE A 43 9.10 -11.81 -1.68
C PHE A 43 7.96 -12.53 -0.95
N GLY A 44 7.58 -11.99 0.21
CA GLY A 44 6.48 -12.48 1.02
C GLY A 44 5.18 -11.70 0.79
N THR A 45 5.30 -10.40 0.49
CA THR A 45 4.13 -9.52 0.32
C THR A 45 4.26 -8.47 -0.76
N VAL A 46 3.12 -8.10 -1.34
CA VAL A 46 2.93 -6.87 -2.13
C VAL A 46 2.09 -5.90 -1.31
N ILE A 47 2.55 -4.65 -1.18
CA ILE A 47 1.76 -3.56 -0.64
C ILE A 47 1.37 -2.61 -1.76
N GLN A 48 0.07 -2.43 -1.97
CA GLN A 48 -0.48 -1.40 -2.84
C GLN A 48 -0.85 -0.17 -2.00
N VAL A 49 -0.40 1.00 -2.42
CA VAL A 49 -0.77 2.28 -1.81
C VAL A 49 -1.57 3.08 -2.83
N LYS A 50 -2.83 3.36 -2.51
CA LYS A 50 -3.67 4.27 -3.27
C LYS A 50 -3.69 5.62 -2.57
N GLN A 51 -3.16 6.64 -3.23
CA GLN A 51 -3.20 8.02 -2.76
C GLN A 51 -4.24 8.80 -3.56
N LEU A 52 -5.19 9.40 -2.84
CA LEU A 52 -6.15 10.34 -3.38
C LEU A 52 -5.74 11.75 -2.99
N ARG A 53 -5.55 12.63 -3.98
CA ARG A 53 -5.26 14.05 -3.77
C ARG A 53 -6.41 14.88 -4.31
N LYS A 54 -7.17 15.52 -3.42
CA LYS A 54 -8.23 16.46 -3.77
C LYS A 54 -7.72 17.87 -3.56
N ARG A 55 -7.81 18.75 -4.56
CA ARG A 55 -7.55 20.18 -4.33
C ARG A 55 -8.74 20.82 -3.61
N VAL A 56 -8.45 21.77 -2.74
CA VAL A 56 -9.49 22.45 -1.94
C VAL A 56 -10.32 23.40 -2.80
N ASP A 57 -9.77 23.84 -3.94
CA ASP A 57 -10.45 24.67 -4.95
C ASP A 57 -11.49 23.92 -5.80
N GLY A 58 -11.68 22.62 -5.57
CA GLY A 58 -12.65 21.79 -6.28
C GLY A 58 -12.20 21.31 -7.67
N SER A 59 -10.96 21.58 -8.08
CA SER A 59 -10.42 21.04 -9.33
C SER A 59 -10.21 19.52 -9.28
N GLN A 60 -10.04 18.89 -10.46
CA GLN A 60 -10.08 17.43 -10.61
C GLN A 60 -9.14 16.72 -9.62
N PRO A 61 -9.63 15.70 -8.90
CA PRO A 61 -8.81 14.93 -8.00
C PRO A 61 -7.79 14.08 -8.75
N GLY A 62 -6.56 14.04 -8.25
CA GLY A 62 -5.54 13.10 -8.70
C GLY A 62 -5.66 11.78 -7.91
N THR A 63 -5.54 10.65 -8.61
CA THR A 63 -5.35 9.35 -7.98
C THR A 63 -4.00 8.79 -8.41
N GLU A 64 -3.20 8.38 -7.45
CA GLU A 64 -1.92 7.74 -7.66
C GLU A 64 -1.97 6.35 -7.01
N VAL A 65 -1.44 5.34 -7.71
CA VAL A 65 -1.34 3.97 -7.20
C VAL A 65 0.11 3.55 -7.30
N SER A 66 0.68 3.15 -6.17
CA SER A 66 2.06 2.69 -6.05
C SER A 66 2.07 1.27 -5.50
N TYR A 67 3.08 0.48 -5.88
CA TYR A 67 3.26 -0.89 -5.43
C TYR A 67 4.65 -1.04 -4.83
N PHE A 68 4.72 -1.73 -3.70
CA PHE A 68 5.94 -2.03 -2.96
C PHE A 68 6.02 -3.53 -2.73
N LEU A 69 7.24 -4.07 -2.77
CA LEU A 69 7.51 -5.47 -2.48
C LEU A 69 8.25 -5.55 -1.15
N SER A 70 7.92 -6.57 -0.36
CA SER A 70 8.59 -6.84 0.90
C SER A 70 8.83 -8.34 1.06
N ASN A 71 9.95 -8.68 1.69
CA ASN A 71 10.29 -10.04 2.09
C ASN A 71 9.60 -10.43 3.40
N ALA A 72 8.92 -9.48 4.06
CA ALA A 72 8.16 -9.76 5.26
C ALA A 72 6.83 -10.47 4.95
N GLU A 73 6.43 -11.37 5.84
CA GLU A 73 5.18 -12.12 5.80
C GLU A 73 4.35 -11.83 7.07
N PRO A 74 3.63 -10.70 7.13
CA PRO A 74 2.85 -10.33 8.29
C PRO A 74 1.81 -11.40 8.61
N THR A 75 1.81 -11.86 9.85
CA THR A 75 0.92 -12.88 10.39
C THR A 75 -0.33 -12.26 11.02
N ASN A 76 -0.27 -10.97 11.35
CA ASN A 76 -1.34 -10.22 12.00
C ASN A 76 -1.40 -8.77 11.47
N LEU A 77 -2.45 -8.06 11.88
CA LEU A 77 -2.70 -6.68 11.44
C LEU A 77 -1.64 -5.68 11.94
N GLN A 78 -1.04 -5.92 13.12
CA GLN A 78 -0.03 -5.02 13.66
C GLN A 78 1.24 -5.04 12.82
N GLU A 79 1.74 -6.23 12.48
CA GLU A 79 2.90 -6.37 11.57
C GLU A 79 2.64 -5.75 10.20
N ALA A 80 1.41 -5.87 9.67
CA ALA A 80 1.02 -5.20 8.44
C ALA A 80 1.02 -3.66 8.58
N ASN A 81 0.57 -3.13 9.72
CA ASN A 81 0.61 -1.71 10.00
C ASN A 81 2.04 -1.17 10.07
N ASP A 82 2.95 -1.92 10.67
CA ASP A 82 4.37 -1.56 10.75
C ASP A 82 4.98 -1.41 9.34
N LEU A 83 4.63 -2.33 8.41
CA LEU A 83 5.02 -2.20 7.00
C LEU A 83 4.40 -0.96 6.34
N PHE A 84 3.13 -0.67 6.60
CA PHE A 84 2.47 0.51 6.04
C PHE A 84 3.09 1.82 6.53
N ASP A 85 3.53 1.85 7.79
CA ASP A 85 4.23 3.01 8.37
C ASP A 85 5.64 3.14 7.81
N ALA A 86 6.38 2.04 7.63
CA ALA A 86 7.67 2.05 6.95
C ALA A 86 7.58 2.64 5.53
N ILE A 87 6.58 2.24 4.73
CA ILE A 87 6.36 2.77 3.37
C ILE A 87 6.00 4.27 3.40
N ARG A 88 5.23 4.71 4.41
CA ARG A 88 4.79 6.10 4.49
C ARG A 88 5.96 7.10 4.63
N HIS A 89 7.06 6.67 5.23
CA HIS A 89 8.24 7.48 5.53
C HIS A 89 9.35 7.36 4.49
N HIS A 90 9.10 6.67 3.38
CA HIS A 90 10.07 6.39 2.31
C HIS A 90 9.83 7.26 1.07
#